data_AF-E1F991-F1
#
_entry.id   AF-E1F991-F1
#
_cell.length_a   1.000
_cell.length_b   1.000
_cell.length_c   1.000
_cell.angle_alpha   90.00
_cell.angle_beta   90.00
_cell.angle_gamma   90.00
#
_symmetry.space_group_name_H-M   'P 1'
#
loop_
_entity.id
_entity.type
_entity.pdbx_description
1 polymer ?
#
loop_
_entity_poly.entity_id
_entity_poly.type
_entity_poly.pdbx_seq_one_letter_code
_entity_poly.pdbx_strand_id
1 'polypeptide(L)'
;MFLDSKEAWFACVNNGDAEAVRYNLPTYQKSVDRQGETALMHAVRNRDIEMVRLLGCFEHSLVNNDGYTALMLAAVCNEGEACKRLVPYEMNLVLPDGRTPLMLAAAAGAVDSTINLLPYQKCRTDLMGRTALMYAAEAGQFEAAQHLVLREKEHISKDAKTALILAAQNKHWDVVRILYPLESHLLPEVVSDLVPDPTNLNRDDQAASSFGLSSSIVDIVKDFPGRNVDLSMLSRSQIEGDLERKITEMERKIASLNDESSIIIIQNQALQNQVNQMNQEIIRLQAQLDESRQDNTKKAAMISELRAGINDATNHPHGTAVNAFKQEINRLHKDADGMAQLIHQLKDDAVEKNILLAKLRDTGSAKDREIDTLRSDILGLEQKLDNANQTIRRLRA
;
A
#
# COMPACT_ATOMS: atom_id res chain seq x y z
N MET A 1 10.86 25.46 -2.58
CA MET A 1 10.47 26.59 -3.44
C MET A 1 8.98 26.44 -3.72
N PHE A 2 8.19 27.51 -3.60
CA PHE A 2 6.76 27.46 -3.96
C PHE A 2 6.64 27.33 -5.48
N LEU A 3 5.85 26.35 -5.94
CA LEU A 3 5.58 26.14 -7.36
C LEU A 3 4.47 27.07 -7.82
N ASP A 4 4.58 27.55 -9.05
CA ASP A 4 3.68 28.54 -9.66
C ASP A 4 2.54 27.91 -10.48
N SER A 5 2.62 26.61 -10.78
CA SER A 5 1.72 25.93 -11.71
C SER A 5 1.62 24.43 -11.45
N LYS A 6 0.54 23.81 -11.98
CA LYS A 6 0.39 22.34 -11.98
C LYS A 6 1.44 21.68 -12.86
N GLU A 7 1.81 22.33 -13.95
CA GLU A 7 2.87 21.89 -14.85
C GLU A 7 4.21 21.77 -14.11
N ALA A 8 4.55 22.75 -13.27
CA ALA A 8 5.73 22.70 -12.43
C ALA A 8 5.64 21.59 -11.36
N TRP A 9 4.45 21.36 -10.79
CA TRP A 9 4.20 20.23 -9.88
C TRP A 9 4.52 18.87 -10.53
N PHE A 10 3.95 18.59 -11.69
CA PHE A 10 4.23 17.34 -12.41
C PHE A 10 5.69 17.27 -12.90
N ALA A 11 6.32 18.40 -13.25
CA ALA A 11 7.75 18.42 -13.60
C ALA A 11 8.64 18.02 -12.41
N CYS A 12 8.35 18.50 -11.19
CA CYS A 12 9.08 18.09 -9.99
C CYS A 12 8.95 16.58 -9.72
N VAL A 13 7.74 16.03 -9.87
CA VAL A 13 7.48 14.58 -9.73
C VAL A 13 8.26 13.79 -10.78
N ASN A 14 8.25 14.23 -12.04
CA ASN A 14 8.96 13.55 -13.13
C ASN A 14 10.49 13.63 -13.00
N ASN A 15 11.00 14.65 -12.31
CA ASN A 15 12.43 14.80 -12.01
C ASN A 15 12.87 14.12 -10.70
N GLY A 16 11.95 13.51 -9.94
CA GLY A 16 12.25 12.87 -8.65
C GLY A 16 12.58 13.85 -7.52
N ASP A 17 12.16 15.12 -7.61
CA ASP A 17 12.43 16.13 -6.57
C ASP A 17 11.46 15.99 -5.39
N ALA A 18 11.72 14.99 -4.53
CA ALA A 18 10.88 14.67 -3.39
C ALA A 18 10.73 15.82 -2.38
N GLU A 19 11.73 16.70 -2.26
CA GLU A 19 11.69 17.83 -1.33
C GLU A 19 10.79 18.96 -1.87
N ALA A 20 10.89 19.27 -3.17
CA ALA A 20 9.95 20.19 -3.79
C ALA A 20 8.52 19.66 -3.74
N VAL A 21 8.33 18.36 -3.97
CA VAL A 21 7.02 17.71 -3.86
C VAL A 21 6.48 17.80 -2.42
N ARG A 22 7.28 17.46 -1.40
CA ARG A 22 6.88 17.59 0.03
C ARG A 22 6.43 18.99 0.38
N TYR A 23 7.20 19.99 -0.04
CA TYR A 23 6.92 21.39 0.29
C TYR A 23 5.61 21.90 -0.34
N ASN A 24 5.27 21.42 -1.54
CA ASN A 24 4.12 21.89 -2.31
C ASN A 24 2.89 20.98 -2.22
N LEU A 25 2.98 19.89 -1.47
CA LEU A 25 1.93 18.89 -1.27
C LEU A 25 0.61 19.51 -0.80
N PRO A 26 0.57 20.43 0.20
CA PRO A 26 -0.69 21.02 0.66
C PRO A 26 -1.46 21.78 -0.43
N THR A 27 -0.77 22.29 -1.44
CA THR A 27 -1.36 23.10 -2.51
C THR A 27 -1.78 22.25 -3.71
N TYR A 28 -0.97 21.27 -4.10
CA TYR A 28 -1.13 20.58 -5.39
C TYR A 28 -1.56 19.11 -5.29
N GLN A 29 -1.63 18.51 -4.09
CA GLN A 29 -2.11 17.13 -3.93
C GLN A 29 -3.46 16.93 -4.65
N LYS A 30 -3.63 15.74 -5.24
CA LYS A 30 -4.84 15.35 -6.00
C LYS A 30 -5.08 16.17 -7.27
N SER A 31 -4.13 17.02 -7.68
CA SER A 31 -4.15 17.59 -9.02
C SER A 31 -3.98 16.48 -10.05
N VAL A 32 -4.67 16.62 -11.17
CA VAL A 32 -4.58 15.72 -12.31
C VAL A 32 -4.07 16.44 -13.54
N ASP A 33 -3.39 15.70 -14.40
CA ASP A 33 -2.94 16.16 -15.72
C ASP A 33 -4.07 16.05 -16.78
N ARG A 34 -3.71 16.07 -18.07
CA ARG A 34 -4.67 15.95 -19.18
C ARG A 34 -5.24 14.53 -19.35
N GLN A 35 -4.52 13.51 -18.88
CA GLN A 35 -4.93 12.11 -18.89
C GLN A 35 -5.72 11.74 -17.63
N GLY A 36 -5.93 12.69 -16.72
CA GLY A 36 -6.55 12.43 -15.42
C GLY A 36 -5.56 11.79 -14.43
N GLU A 37 -4.28 11.71 -14.76
CA GLU A 37 -3.28 11.07 -13.92
C GLU A 37 -2.82 12.01 -12.80
N THR A 38 -2.70 11.46 -11.60
CA THR A 38 -2.20 12.17 -10.42
C THR A 38 -0.68 12.06 -10.33
N ALA A 39 -0.06 12.82 -9.42
CA ALA A 39 1.39 12.73 -9.21
C ALA A 39 1.83 11.32 -8.77
N LEU A 40 1.01 10.63 -7.98
CA LEU A 40 1.25 9.24 -7.61
C LEU A 40 1.29 8.30 -8.82
N MET A 41 0.41 8.53 -9.81
CA MET A 41 0.39 7.73 -11.04
C MET A 41 1.64 7.99 -11.90
N HIS A 42 2.09 9.24 -11.99
CA HIS A 42 3.38 9.57 -12.60
C HIS A 42 4.56 8.89 -11.88
N ALA A 43 4.57 8.91 -10.54
CA ALA A 43 5.59 8.24 -9.74
C ALA A 43 5.69 6.74 -10.04
N VAL A 44 4.54 6.06 -10.17
CA VAL A 44 4.48 4.65 -10.59
C VAL A 44 5.06 4.44 -11.98
N ARG A 45 4.68 5.27 -12.97
CA ARG A 45 5.21 5.16 -14.34
C ARG A 45 6.72 5.39 -14.42
N ASN A 46 7.22 6.29 -13.57
CA ASN A 46 8.66 6.60 -13.48
C ASN A 46 9.44 5.59 -12.64
N ARG A 47 8.76 4.60 -12.04
CA ARG A 47 9.35 3.60 -11.13
C ARG A 47 10.02 4.23 -9.90
N ASP A 48 9.53 5.39 -9.48
CA ASP A 48 10.07 6.14 -8.35
C ASP A 48 9.38 5.71 -7.05
N ILE A 49 9.96 4.70 -6.39
CA ILE A 49 9.39 4.12 -5.16
C ILE A 49 9.39 5.11 -3.99
N GLU A 50 10.36 6.03 -3.92
CA GLU A 50 10.39 7.04 -2.85
C GLU A 50 9.25 8.04 -3.04
N MET A 51 8.98 8.45 -4.28
CA MET A 51 7.83 9.29 -4.60
C MET A 51 6.50 8.56 -4.40
N VAL A 52 6.41 7.27 -4.71
CA VAL A 52 5.23 6.43 -4.41
C VAL A 52 4.96 6.39 -2.90
N ARG A 53 6.00 6.23 -2.07
CA ARG A 53 5.87 6.28 -0.60
C ARG A 53 5.41 7.64 -0.10
N LEU A 54 5.93 8.71 -0.69
CA LEU A 54 5.59 10.08 -0.33
C LEU A 54 4.12 10.41 -0.62
N LEU A 55 3.64 10.03 -1.80
CA LEU A 55 2.31 10.43 -2.30
C LEU A 55 1.20 9.44 -1.97
N GLY A 56 1.53 8.18 -1.64
CA GLY A 56 0.58 7.09 -1.44
C GLY A 56 -0.54 7.41 -0.45
N CYS A 57 -0.23 8.02 0.69
CA CYS A 57 -1.25 8.36 1.70
C CYS A 57 -2.10 9.60 1.36
N PHE A 58 -1.77 10.34 0.29
CA PHE A 58 -2.46 11.58 -0.09
C PHE A 58 -3.32 11.41 -1.35
N GLU A 59 -2.87 10.58 -2.29
CA GLU A 59 -3.48 10.45 -3.63
C GLU A 59 -4.02 9.05 -3.93
N HIS A 60 -4.03 8.13 -2.95
CA HIS A 60 -4.65 6.83 -3.14
C HIS A 60 -6.13 6.94 -3.52
N SER A 61 -6.64 5.89 -4.17
CA SER A 61 -8.04 5.72 -4.57
C SER A 61 -8.55 6.72 -5.61
N LEU A 62 -7.68 7.58 -6.15
CA LEU A 62 -7.96 8.37 -7.34
C LEU A 62 -7.77 7.52 -8.60
N VAL A 63 -8.49 7.87 -9.66
CA VAL A 63 -8.46 7.16 -10.94
C VAL A 63 -8.17 8.11 -12.09
N ASN A 64 -7.45 7.63 -13.11
CA ASN A 64 -7.25 8.37 -14.35
C ASN A 64 -8.50 8.29 -15.25
N ASN A 65 -8.41 8.87 -16.46
CA ASN A 65 -9.54 8.87 -17.40
C ASN A 65 -9.98 7.47 -17.86
N ASP A 66 -9.10 6.46 -17.77
CA ASP A 66 -9.40 5.06 -18.08
C ASP A 66 -9.98 4.30 -16.86
N GLY A 67 -10.13 4.97 -15.72
CA GLY A 67 -10.60 4.38 -14.47
C GLY A 67 -9.53 3.63 -13.68
N TYR A 68 -8.24 3.75 -14.04
CA TYR A 68 -7.16 3.03 -13.39
C TYR A 68 -6.67 3.78 -12.17
N THR A 69 -6.52 3.06 -11.05
CA THR A 69 -5.81 3.57 -9.86
C THR A 69 -4.30 3.44 -10.03
N ALA A 70 -3.52 4.01 -9.08
CA ALA A 70 -2.07 3.86 -9.09
C ALA A 70 -1.61 2.39 -8.98
N LEU A 71 -2.30 1.57 -8.17
CA LEU A 71 -2.04 0.13 -8.06
C LEU A 71 -2.33 -0.62 -9.37
N MET A 72 -3.39 -0.25 -10.09
CA MET A 72 -3.70 -0.85 -11.39
C MET A 72 -2.65 -0.49 -12.44
N LEU A 73 -2.14 0.74 -12.41
CA LEU A 73 -1.02 1.14 -13.26
C LEU A 73 0.27 0.39 -12.91
N ALA A 74 0.58 0.23 -11.62
CA ALA A 74 1.73 -0.54 -11.16
C ALA A 74 1.62 -2.02 -11.58
N ALA A 75 0.41 -2.58 -11.53
CA ALA A 75 0.12 -3.93 -11.96
C ALA A 75 0.45 -4.12 -13.46
N VAL A 76 -0.03 -3.23 -14.33
CA VAL A 76 0.19 -3.32 -15.78
C VAL A 76 1.63 -2.95 -16.18
N CYS A 77 2.29 -2.04 -15.46
CA CYS A 77 3.66 -1.62 -15.73
C CYS A 77 4.73 -2.61 -15.23
N ASN A 78 4.32 -3.71 -14.58
CA ASN A 78 5.20 -4.70 -13.96
C ASN A 78 6.10 -4.13 -12.84
N GLU A 79 5.54 -3.21 -12.04
CA GLU A 79 6.23 -2.59 -10.89
C GLU A 79 5.79 -3.26 -9.58
N GLY A 80 6.39 -4.42 -9.26
CA GLY A 80 6.01 -5.21 -8.10
C GLY A 80 6.26 -4.52 -6.76
N GLU A 81 7.34 -3.74 -6.63
CA GLU A 81 7.60 -2.98 -5.40
C GLU A 81 6.56 -1.86 -5.19
N ALA A 82 6.16 -1.15 -6.25
CA ALA A 82 5.07 -0.18 -6.17
C ALA A 82 3.76 -0.86 -5.80
N CYS A 83 3.49 -2.06 -6.34
CA CYS A 83 2.32 -2.86 -5.96
C CYS A 83 2.32 -3.14 -4.45
N LYS A 84 3.42 -3.62 -3.86
CA LYS A 84 3.51 -3.88 -2.42
C LYS A 84 3.19 -2.64 -1.57
N ARG A 85 3.66 -1.46 -2.00
CA ARG A 85 3.42 -0.20 -1.27
C ARG A 85 1.99 0.29 -1.38
N LEU A 86 1.32 0.01 -2.50
CA LEU A 86 -0.02 0.51 -2.79
C LEU A 86 -1.14 -0.45 -2.37
N VAL A 87 -0.85 -1.74 -2.20
CA VAL A 87 -1.80 -2.76 -1.71
C VAL A 87 -2.56 -2.31 -0.43
N PRO A 88 -1.91 -1.79 0.63
CA PRO A 88 -2.61 -1.37 1.84
C PRO A 88 -3.68 -0.29 1.61
N TYR A 89 -3.56 0.50 0.54
CA TYR A 89 -4.46 1.59 0.23
C TYR A 89 -5.53 1.22 -0.81
N GLU A 90 -5.20 0.37 -1.78
CA GLU A 90 -6.01 0.18 -3.00
C GLU A 90 -6.42 -1.27 -3.27
N MET A 91 -6.09 -2.25 -2.42
CA MET A 91 -6.33 -3.67 -2.72
C MET A 91 -7.78 -4.06 -3.04
N ASN A 92 -8.75 -3.28 -2.55
CA ASN A 92 -10.19 -3.52 -2.72
C ASN A 92 -10.81 -2.72 -3.86
N LEU A 93 -10.04 -1.87 -4.53
CA LEU A 93 -10.51 -1.11 -5.68
C LEU A 93 -10.42 -1.97 -6.93
N VAL A 94 -11.50 -2.00 -7.69
CA VAL A 94 -11.67 -2.82 -8.89
C VAL A 94 -12.23 -1.97 -10.02
N LEU A 95 -12.01 -2.39 -11.26
CA LEU A 95 -12.65 -1.78 -12.43
C LEU A 95 -14.17 -2.02 -12.41
N PRO A 96 -14.96 -1.27 -13.22
CA PRO A 96 -16.41 -1.42 -13.27
C PRO A 96 -16.89 -2.84 -13.63
N ASP A 97 -16.08 -3.62 -14.35
CA ASP A 97 -16.34 -5.02 -14.69
C ASP A 97 -15.87 -6.02 -13.61
N GLY A 98 -15.38 -5.52 -12.47
CA GLY A 98 -14.90 -6.30 -11.34
C GLY A 98 -13.44 -6.73 -11.44
N ARG A 99 -12.70 -6.35 -12.50
CA ARG A 99 -11.29 -6.73 -12.61
C ARG A 99 -10.44 -6.14 -11.50
N THR A 100 -9.62 -7.00 -10.90
CA THR A 100 -8.63 -6.64 -9.88
C THR A 100 -7.28 -6.26 -10.51
N PRO A 101 -6.42 -5.51 -9.79
CA PRO A 101 -5.03 -5.32 -10.18
C PRO A 101 -4.29 -6.62 -10.57
N LEU A 102 -4.47 -7.72 -9.83
CA LEU A 102 -3.86 -9.01 -10.17
C LEU A 102 -4.32 -9.55 -11.54
N MET A 103 -5.61 -9.40 -11.89
CA MET A 103 -6.11 -9.79 -13.21
C MET A 103 -5.49 -8.94 -14.32
N LEU A 104 -5.30 -7.64 -14.07
CA LEU A 104 -4.64 -6.74 -15.02
C LEU A 104 -3.16 -7.11 -15.22
N ALA A 105 -2.44 -7.39 -14.13
CA ALA A 105 -1.05 -7.86 -14.19
C ALA A 105 -0.93 -9.18 -14.96
N ALA A 106 -1.83 -10.13 -14.67
CA ALA A 106 -1.86 -11.44 -15.32
C ALA A 106 -2.14 -11.33 -16.83
N ALA A 107 -3.09 -10.49 -17.25
CA ALA A 107 -3.38 -10.23 -18.66
C ALA A 107 -2.18 -9.56 -19.39
N ALA A 108 -1.47 -8.67 -18.70
CA ALA A 108 -0.33 -7.93 -19.24
C ALA A 108 0.98 -8.74 -19.28
N GLY A 109 1.02 -9.93 -18.67
CA GLY A 109 2.27 -10.70 -18.50
C GLY A 109 3.24 -10.07 -17.50
N ALA A 110 2.73 -9.22 -16.60
CA ALA A 110 3.52 -8.50 -15.62
C ALA A 110 3.89 -9.40 -14.43
N VAL A 111 4.86 -10.29 -14.64
CA VAL A 111 5.25 -11.37 -13.71
C VAL A 111 5.60 -10.87 -12.30
N ASP A 112 6.38 -9.80 -12.17
CA ASP A 112 6.78 -9.26 -10.86
C ASP A 112 5.55 -8.71 -10.12
N SER A 113 4.70 -7.94 -10.81
CA SER A 113 3.44 -7.49 -10.24
C SER A 113 2.51 -8.66 -9.88
N THR A 114 2.42 -9.70 -10.72
CA THR A 114 1.64 -10.91 -10.45
C THR A 114 2.10 -11.58 -9.16
N ILE A 115 3.40 -11.81 -9.00
CA ILE A 115 3.96 -12.43 -7.78
C ILE A 115 3.65 -11.60 -6.54
N ASN A 116 3.76 -10.28 -6.64
CA ASN A 116 3.58 -9.38 -5.50
C ASN A 116 2.12 -9.12 -5.15
N LEU A 117 1.19 -9.27 -6.10
CA LEU A 117 -0.25 -9.13 -5.87
C LEU A 117 -0.94 -10.45 -5.47
N LEU A 118 -0.35 -11.59 -5.83
CA LEU A 118 -0.92 -12.93 -5.60
C LEU A 118 -1.32 -13.19 -4.14
N PRO A 119 -0.49 -12.86 -3.11
CA PRO A 119 -0.86 -13.10 -1.72
C PRO A 119 -2.13 -12.38 -1.27
N TYR A 120 -2.50 -11.28 -1.94
CA TYR A 120 -3.58 -10.39 -1.54
C TYR A 120 -4.86 -10.58 -2.36
N GLN A 121 -4.74 -11.03 -3.61
CA GLN A 121 -5.86 -11.04 -4.56
C GLN A 121 -6.13 -12.42 -5.20
N LYS A 122 -5.46 -13.49 -4.75
CA LYS A 122 -5.70 -14.86 -5.23
C LYS A 122 -7.18 -15.25 -5.18
N CYS A 123 -7.64 -15.97 -6.20
CA CYS A 123 -8.99 -16.51 -6.33
C CYS A 123 -10.13 -15.48 -6.33
N ARG A 124 -9.82 -14.17 -6.36
CA ARG A 124 -10.85 -13.16 -6.62
C ARG A 124 -11.32 -13.31 -8.06
N THR A 125 -12.60 -13.01 -8.29
CA THR A 125 -13.21 -13.11 -9.61
C THR A 125 -13.83 -11.79 -10.03
N ASP A 126 -13.83 -11.54 -11.34
CA ASP A 126 -14.56 -10.43 -11.94
C ASP A 126 -16.08 -10.71 -11.96
N LEU A 127 -16.87 -9.81 -12.55
CA LEU A 127 -18.32 -10.00 -12.64
C LEU A 127 -18.74 -11.21 -13.50
N MET A 128 -17.86 -11.72 -14.36
CA MET A 128 -18.07 -12.93 -15.17
C MET A 128 -17.55 -14.20 -14.49
N GLY A 129 -17.03 -14.10 -13.26
CA GLY A 129 -16.45 -15.24 -12.56
C GLY A 129 -15.03 -15.59 -13.00
N ARG A 130 -14.34 -14.72 -13.76
CA ARG A 130 -12.99 -15.00 -14.26
C ARG A 130 -11.92 -14.64 -13.24
N THR A 131 -10.92 -15.51 -13.10
CA THR A 131 -9.75 -15.32 -12.23
C THR A 131 -8.56 -14.73 -12.99
N ALA A 132 -7.49 -14.36 -12.28
CA ALA A 132 -6.28 -13.87 -12.92
C ALA A 132 -5.63 -14.92 -13.83
N LEU A 133 -5.67 -16.20 -13.46
CA LEU A 133 -5.19 -17.31 -14.29
C LEU A 133 -5.94 -17.38 -15.62
N MET A 134 -7.26 -17.16 -15.63
CA MET A 134 -8.05 -17.13 -16.87
C MET A 134 -7.63 -16.00 -17.79
N TYR A 135 -7.32 -14.82 -17.24
CA TYR A 135 -6.79 -13.69 -18.02
C TYR A 135 -5.39 -13.96 -18.58
N ALA A 136 -4.48 -14.55 -17.78
CA ALA A 136 -3.16 -14.96 -18.26
C ALA A 136 -3.27 -16.02 -19.36
N ALA A 137 -4.21 -16.97 -19.21
CA ALA A 137 -4.44 -18.03 -20.18
C ALA A 137 -5.06 -17.52 -21.50
N GLU A 138 -6.03 -16.62 -21.42
CA GLU A 138 -6.63 -15.95 -22.57
C GLU A 138 -5.61 -15.11 -23.36
N ALA A 139 -4.66 -14.47 -22.66
CA ALA A 139 -3.63 -13.62 -23.25
C ALA A 139 -2.31 -14.35 -23.60
N GLY A 140 -2.17 -15.63 -23.26
CA GLY A 140 -0.97 -16.41 -23.54
C GLY A 140 0.25 -16.08 -22.69
N GLN A 141 0.03 -15.56 -21.48
CA GLN A 141 1.10 -15.12 -20.59
C GLN A 141 1.63 -16.30 -19.76
N PHE A 142 2.52 -17.09 -20.36
CA PHE A 142 3.05 -18.34 -19.81
C PHE A 142 3.63 -18.20 -18.40
N GLU A 143 4.56 -17.28 -18.19
CA GLU A 143 5.24 -17.09 -16.90
C GLU A 143 4.25 -16.64 -15.82
N ALA A 144 3.33 -15.73 -16.13
CA ALA A 144 2.29 -15.30 -15.20
C ALA A 144 1.36 -16.49 -14.85
N ALA A 145 0.95 -17.29 -15.84
CA ALA A 145 0.13 -18.48 -15.64
C ALA A 145 0.85 -19.52 -14.76
N GLN A 146 2.17 -19.72 -14.91
CA GLN A 146 2.95 -20.61 -14.05
C GLN A 146 2.88 -20.23 -12.57
N HIS A 147 2.89 -18.93 -12.25
CA HIS A 147 2.79 -18.48 -10.87
C HIS A 147 1.37 -18.60 -10.30
N LEU A 148 0.34 -18.54 -11.15
CA LEU A 148 -1.06 -18.55 -10.77
C LEU A 148 -1.66 -19.96 -10.67
N VAL A 149 -1.18 -20.89 -11.50
CA VAL A 149 -1.85 -22.18 -11.76
C VAL A 149 -2.12 -23.00 -10.50
N LEU A 150 -1.16 -23.13 -9.59
CA LEU A 150 -1.35 -23.95 -8.39
C LEU A 150 -2.32 -23.32 -7.38
N ARG A 151 -2.62 -22.03 -7.51
CA ARG A 151 -3.49 -21.30 -6.58
C ARG A 151 -4.89 -21.11 -7.14
N GLU A 152 -5.03 -21.01 -8.46
CA GLU A 152 -6.30 -20.66 -9.12
C GLU A 152 -6.83 -21.72 -10.09
N LYS A 153 -6.20 -22.90 -10.19
CA LYS A 153 -6.72 -24.01 -11.00
C LYS A 153 -8.16 -24.37 -10.64
N GLU A 154 -8.84 -24.99 -11.59
CA GLU A 154 -10.18 -25.58 -11.42
C GLU A 154 -11.31 -24.56 -11.20
N HIS A 155 -11.04 -23.26 -11.36
CA HIS A 155 -12.09 -22.26 -11.42
C HIS A 155 -12.84 -22.34 -12.74
N ILE A 156 -14.16 -22.14 -12.67
CA ILE A 156 -15.06 -22.16 -13.83
C ILE A 156 -15.80 -20.82 -13.86
N SER A 157 -15.68 -20.10 -14.97
CA SER A 157 -16.38 -18.85 -15.20
C SER A 157 -17.88 -19.06 -15.43
N LYS A 158 -18.66 -17.97 -15.44
CA LYS A 158 -20.11 -18.03 -15.68
C LYS A 158 -20.50 -18.56 -17.06
N ASP A 159 -19.62 -18.43 -18.05
CA ASP A 159 -19.75 -19.03 -19.38
C ASP A 159 -19.17 -20.45 -19.46
N ALA A 160 -18.97 -21.10 -18.31
CA ALA A 160 -18.49 -22.48 -18.18
C ALA A 160 -17.10 -22.73 -18.79
N LYS A 161 -16.22 -21.72 -18.77
CA LYS A 161 -14.84 -21.85 -19.26
C LYS A 161 -13.86 -21.96 -18.10
N THR A 162 -12.88 -22.85 -18.27
CA THR A 162 -11.68 -22.91 -17.44
C THR A 162 -10.55 -22.13 -18.09
N ALA A 163 -9.44 -21.92 -17.38
CA ALA A 163 -8.25 -21.33 -17.97
C ALA A 163 -7.71 -22.17 -19.14
N LEU A 164 -7.77 -23.51 -19.05
CA LEU A 164 -7.39 -24.42 -20.13
C LEU A 164 -8.22 -24.18 -21.41
N ILE A 165 -9.53 -24.02 -21.28
CA ILE A 165 -10.41 -23.77 -22.43
C ILE A 165 -10.06 -22.43 -23.09
N LEU A 166 -9.80 -21.39 -22.30
CA LEU A 166 -9.43 -20.06 -22.81
C LEU A 166 -8.07 -20.09 -23.52
N ALA A 167 -7.06 -20.77 -22.97
CA ALA A 167 -5.75 -20.93 -23.62
C ALA A 167 -5.85 -21.71 -24.93
N ALA A 168 -6.62 -22.80 -24.96
CA ALA A 168 -6.81 -23.61 -26.17
C ALA A 168 -7.56 -22.84 -27.27
N GLN A 169 -8.63 -22.12 -26.91
CA GLN A 169 -9.39 -21.27 -27.85
C GLN A 169 -8.51 -20.22 -28.53
N ASN A 170 -7.54 -19.66 -27.79
CA ASN A 170 -6.60 -18.66 -28.29
C ASN A 170 -5.26 -19.24 -28.79
N LYS A 171 -5.12 -20.57 -28.82
CA LYS A 171 -3.95 -21.30 -29.33
C LYS A 171 -2.64 -21.02 -28.56
N HIS A 172 -2.75 -20.76 -27.26
CA HIS A 172 -1.61 -20.57 -26.36
C HIS A 172 -1.12 -21.93 -25.82
N TRP A 173 -0.43 -22.68 -26.66
CA TRP A 173 -0.07 -24.08 -26.42
C TRP A 173 0.89 -24.30 -25.25
N ASP A 174 1.79 -23.35 -25.02
CA ASP A 174 2.65 -23.27 -23.85
C ASP A 174 1.85 -23.22 -22.54
N VAL A 175 0.80 -22.41 -22.49
CA VAL A 175 -0.13 -22.34 -21.35
C VAL A 175 -0.98 -23.61 -21.26
N VAL A 176 -1.48 -24.14 -22.38
CA VAL A 176 -2.21 -25.42 -22.43
C VAL A 176 -1.36 -26.54 -21.81
N ARG A 177 -0.07 -26.61 -22.12
CA ARG A 177 0.83 -27.65 -21.59
C ARG A 177 0.91 -27.68 -20.06
N ILE A 178 0.85 -26.52 -19.40
CA ILE A 178 0.89 -26.45 -17.93
C ILE A 178 -0.49 -26.63 -17.29
N LEU A 179 -1.57 -26.30 -18.00
CA LEU A 179 -2.94 -26.41 -17.49
C LEU A 179 -3.58 -27.78 -17.73
N TYR A 180 -3.25 -28.45 -18.83
CA TYR A 180 -3.88 -29.71 -19.24
C TYR A 180 -3.82 -30.81 -18.16
N PRO A 181 -2.66 -31.08 -17.50
CA PRO A 181 -2.60 -32.09 -16.45
C PRO A 181 -3.48 -31.77 -15.23
N LEU A 182 -3.89 -30.51 -15.07
CA LEU A 182 -4.59 -30.01 -13.90
C LEU A 182 -6.09 -29.81 -14.15
N GLU A 183 -6.49 -29.42 -15.36
CA GLU A 183 -7.88 -29.06 -15.67
C GLU A 183 -8.56 -29.95 -16.73
N SER A 184 -7.84 -30.91 -17.34
CA SER A 184 -8.41 -31.79 -18.39
C SER A 184 -9.64 -32.58 -17.92
N HIS A 185 -9.70 -32.92 -16.63
CA HIS A 185 -10.83 -33.62 -16.03
C HIS A 185 -12.11 -32.76 -15.91
N LEU A 186 -12.01 -31.44 -16.12
CA LEU A 186 -13.12 -30.49 -16.11
C LEU A 186 -13.66 -30.18 -17.51
N LEU A 187 -13.06 -30.73 -18.57
CA LEU A 187 -13.51 -30.50 -19.94
C LEU A 187 -14.92 -31.08 -20.14
N PRO A 188 -15.89 -30.26 -20.58
CA PRO A 188 -17.15 -30.79 -21.08
C PRO A 188 -16.91 -31.76 -22.24
N GLU A 189 -17.70 -32.84 -22.30
CA GLU A 189 -17.54 -33.93 -23.28
C GLU A 189 -17.50 -33.44 -24.75
N VAL A 190 -18.15 -32.30 -25.03
CA VAL A 190 -18.27 -31.68 -26.36
C VAL A 190 -17.00 -30.89 -26.78
N VAL A 191 -16.15 -30.46 -25.84
CA VAL A 191 -14.95 -29.64 -26.13
C VAL A 191 -13.63 -30.42 -26.02
N SER A 192 -13.69 -31.73 -25.75
CA SER A 192 -12.50 -32.59 -25.69
C SER A 192 -11.71 -32.60 -27.02
N ASP A 193 -12.41 -32.55 -28.16
CA ASP A 193 -11.81 -32.50 -29.49
C ASP A 193 -11.09 -31.17 -29.78
N LEU A 194 -11.43 -30.09 -29.07
CA LEU A 194 -10.87 -28.75 -29.28
C LEU A 194 -9.56 -28.54 -28.49
N VAL A 195 -9.31 -29.34 -27.45
CA VAL A 195 -8.13 -29.26 -26.59
C VAL A 195 -7.24 -30.48 -26.86
N PRO A 196 -6.31 -30.42 -27.84
CA PRO A 196 -5.43 -31.53 -28.14
C PRO A 196 -4.55 -31.91 -26.94
N ASP A 197 -4.39 -33.21 -26.72
CA ASP A 197 -3.48 -33.74 -25.71
C ASP A 197 -2.04 -33.24 -25.99
N PRO A 198 -1.41 -32.51 -25.06
CA PRO A 198 -0.08 -31.95 -25.27
C PRO A 198 1.01 -33.02 -25.48
N THR A 199 0.76 -34.28 -25.14
CA THR A 199 1.66 -35.39 -25.47
C THR A 199 1.71 -35.69 -26.98
N ASN A 200 0.68 -35.29 -27.74
CA ASN A 200 0.63 -35.41 -29.20
C ASN A 200 1.18 -34.17 -29.94
N LEU A 201 1.48 -33.07 -29.24
CA LEU A 201 2.00 -31.82 -29.83
C LEU A 201 3.52 -31.87 -30.10
N ASN A 202 4.22 -32.95 -29.72
CA ASN A 202 5.67 -33.09 -29.85
C ASN A 202 6.11 -33.92 -31.08
N ARG A 203 5.89 -33.43 -32.31
CA ARG A 203 6.64 -33.94 -33.47
C ARG A 203 7.70 -33.00 -34.05
N ASP A 204 7.66 -31.69 -33.78
CA ASP A 204 8.52 -30.77 -34.52
C ASP A 204 9.52 -29.90 -33.73
N ASP A 205 9.63 -29.97 -32.39
CA ASP A 205 10.65 -29.18 -31.67
C ASP A 205 11.50 -30.00 -30.69
N GLN A 206 12.72 -30.35 -31.12
CA GLN A 206 13.78 -30.91 -30.28
C GLN A 206 14.43 -29.81 -29.43
N ALA A 207 14.08 -29.73 -28.14
CA ALA A 207 14.97 -29.21 -27.09
C ALA A 207 14.40 -29.48 -25.68
N ALA A 208 14.57 -30.70 -25.15
CA ALA A 208 14.61 -30.96 -23.71
C ALA A 208 15.01 -32.42 -23.43
N SER A 209 16.30 -32.71 -23.55
CA SER A 209 16.90 -33.93 -22.97
C SER A 209 17.83 -33.53 -21.82
N SER A 210 17.87 -34.39 -20.80
CA SER A 210 18.76 -34.40 -19.61
C SER A 210 18.19 -33.70 -18.37
N PHE A 211 17.78 -34.49 -17.37
CA PHE A 211 18.57 -34.69 -16.14
C PHE A 211 18.07 -35.95 -15.43
N GLY A 212 18.94 -36.94 -15.30
CA GLY A 212 18.67 -38.24 -14.67
C GLY A 212 18.99 -38.24 -13.18
N LEU A 213 18.28 -39.11 -12.45
CA LEU A 213 18.41 -39.41 -11.02
C LEU A 213 19.52 -40.42 -10.73
N SER A 214 20.38 -40.20 -9.72
CA SER A 214 21.05 -41.31 -9.00
C SER A 214 21.67 -40.98 -7.63
N SER A 215 21.33 -41.84 -6.65
CA SER A 215 22.18 -42.35 -5.56
C SER A 215 22.06 -41.80 -4.12
N SER A 216 21.43 -40.66 -3.81
CA SER A 216 21.47 -40.12 -2.44
C SER A 216 20.31 -40.55 -1.50
N ILE A 217 19.30 -41.26 -2.01
CA ILE A 217 18.11 -41.64 -1.21
C ILE A 217 18.38 -42.79 -0.22
N VAL A 218 19.37 -43.66 -0.47
CA VAL A 218 19.61 -44.87 0.34
C VAL A 218 20.32 -44.56 1.68
N ASP A 219 20.99 -43.41 1.80
CA ASP A 219 21.76 -43.07 3.01
C ASP A 219 21.00 -42.18 4.00
N ILE A 220 19.98 -41.44 3.56
CA ILE A 220 19.16 -40.58 4.44
C ILE A 220 18.24 -41.40 5.36
N VAL A 221 17.88 -42.62 4.95
CA VAL A 221 16.97 -43.50 5.70
C VAL A 221 17.67 -44.19 6.90
N LYS A 222 18.99 -44.10 7.03
CA LYS A 222 19.74 -44.77 8.12
C LYS A 222 19.78 -44.01 9.45
N ASP A 223 19.41 -42.72 9.48
CA ASP A 223 19.64 -41.86 10.64
C ASP A 223 18.41 -41.55 11.52
N PHE A 224 17.28 -42.26 11.32
CA PHE A 224 16.18 -42.22 12.29
C PHE A 224 16.31 -43.35 13.31
N PRO A 225 16.62 -43.06 14.60
CA PRO A 225 16.76 -44.08 15.60
C PRO A 225 15.38 -44.60 16.03
N GLY A 226 15.20 -45.91 15.92
CA GLY A 226 14.23 -46.64 16.74
C GLY A 226 12.78 -46.68 16.24
N ARG A 227 12.55 -47.07 14.99
CA ARG A 227 11.43 -47.94 14.60
C ARG A 227 11.66 -48.38 13.16
N ASN A 228 11.71 -49.69 12.96
CA ASN A 228 11.65 -50.31 11.64
C ASN A 228 10.22 -50.04 11.13
N VAL A 229 9.99 -48.88 10.51
CA VAL A 229 8.70 -48.53 9.92
C VAL A 229 8.69 -49.10 8.51
N ASP A 230 7.83 -50.09 8.30
CA ASP A 230 7.54 -50.63 6.99
C ASP A 230 6.96 -49.51 6.10
N LEU A 231 7.78 -49.05 5.14
CA LEU A 231 7.51 -47.94 4.22
C LEU A 231 6.37 -48.25 3.21
N SER A 232 5.78 -49.44 3.26
CA SER A 232 4.72 -49.86 2.36
C SER A 232 3.31 -49.37 2.73
N MET A 233 3.11 -48.73 3.90
CA MET A 233 1.77 -48.47 4.46
C MET A 233 1.37 -47.01 4.71
N LEU A 234 2.20 -45.99 4.43
CA LEU A 234 1.81 -44.58 4.57
C LEU A 234 1.62 -43.93 3.18
N SER A 235 0.37 -43.81 2.76
CA SER A 235 0.04 -43.22 1.46
C SER A 235 0.31 -41.71 1.44
N ARG A 236 0.95 -41.26 0.35
CA ARG A 236 1.33 -39.88 0.02
C ARG A 236 0.25 -38.81 0.27
N SER A 237 -1.05 -39.15 0.24
CA SER A 237 -2.14 -38.20 0.43
C SER A 237 -2.31 -37.70 1.88
N GLN A 238 -1.84 -38.44 2.88
CA GLN A 238 -1.97 -38.02 4.28
C GLN A 238 -0.99 -36.91 4.64
N ILE A 239 0.23 -36.95 4.11
CA ILE A 239 1.24 -35.90 4.32
C ILE A 239 0.84 -34.63 3.56
N GLU A 240 0.37 -34.77 2.32
CA GLU A 240 -0.14 -33.65 1.52
C GLU A 240 -1.33 -32.98 2.22
N GLY A 241 -2.32 -33.77 2.69
CA GLY A 241 -3.49 -33.24 3.39
C GLY A 241 -3.17 -32.56 4.74
N ASP A 242 -2.15 -33.03 5.47
CA ASP A 242 -1.72 -32.38 6.71
C ASP A 242 -0.99 -31.05 6.46
N LEU A 243 -0.22 -30.96 5.37
CA LEU A 243 0.43 -29.70 4.95
C LEU A 243 -0.61 -28.67 4.47
N GLU A 244 -1.59 -29.08 3.68
CA GLU A 244 -2.69 -28.21 3.21
C GLU A 244 -3.51 -27.65 4.37
N ARG A 245 -3.78 -28.47 5.39
CA ARG A 245 -4.50 -28.03 6.59
C ARG A 245 -3.73 -26.94 7.33
N LYS A 246 -2.41 -27.10 7.42
CA LYS A 246 -1.52 -26.13 8.09
C LYS A 246 -1.35 -24.83 7.30
N ILE A 247 -1.32 -24.92 5.97
CA ILE A 247 -1.33 -23.74 5.08
C ILE A 247 -2.63 -22.96 5.28
N THR A 248 -3.79 -23.65 5.26
CA THR A 248 -5.10 -23.03 5.46
C THR A 248 -5.21 -22.34 6.82
N GLU A 249 -4.62 -22.91 7.87
CA GLU A 249 -4.58 -22.33 9.20
C GLU A 249 -3.71 -21.06 9.26
N MET A 250 -2.52 -21.08 8.64
CA MET A 250 -1.67 -19.90 8.53
C MET A 250 -2.33 -18.79 7.69
N GLU A 251 -3.02 -19.14 6.61
CA GLU A 251 -3.73 -18.19 5.77
C GLU A 251 -4.88 -17.50 6.52
N ARG A 252 -5.64 -18.24 7.34
CA ARG A 252 -6.64 -17.65 8.25
C ARG A 252 -6.00 -16.66 9.22
N LYS A 253 -4.81 -16.97 9.73
CA LYS A 253 -4.08 -16.08 10.64
C LYS A 253 -3.59 -14.81 9.94
N ILE A 254 -3.13 -14.91 8.69
CA ILE A 254 -2.75 -13.75 7.87
C ILE A 254 -3.96 -12.86 7.60
N ALA A 255 -5.12 -13.44 7.25
CA ALA A 255 -6.35 -12.67 7.04
C ALA A 255 -6.75 -11.88 8.30
N SER A 256 -6.72 -12.53 9.46
CA SER A 256 -6.97 -11.87 10.76
C SER A 256 -6.00 -10.71 11.03
N LEU A 257 -4.71 -10.89 10.74
CA LEU A 257 -3.69 -9.86 10.93
C LEU A 257 -3.86 -8.69 9.94
N ASN A 258 -4.32 -8.95 8.72
CA ASN A 258 -4.62 -7.90 7.75
C ASN A 258 -5.86 -7.08 8.16
N ASP A 259 -6.89 -7.73 8.72
CA ASP A 259 -8.06 -7.03 9.27
C ASP A 259 -7.67 -6.15 10.46
N GLU A 260 -6.84 -6.66 11.37
CA GLU A 260 -6.26 -5.88 12.48
C GLU A 260 -5.43 -4.70 11.97
N SER A 261 -4.58 -4.93 10.96
CA SER A 261 -3.77 -3.88 10.32
C SER A 261 -4.64 -2.80 9.68
N SER A 262 -5.76 -3.19 9.07
CA SER A 262 -6.73 -2.25 8.49
C SER A 262 -7.38 -1.37 9.55
N ILE A 263 -7.75 -1.94 10.70
CA ILE A 263 -8.27 -1.18 11.86
C ILE A 263 -7.22 -0.18 12.36
N ILE A 264 -5.96 -0.60 12.46
CA ILE A 264 -4.86 0.26 12.91
C ILE A 264 -4.60 1.40 11.91
N ILE A 265 -4.65 1.12 10.59
CA ILE A 265 -4.53 2.15 9.56
C ILE A 265 -5.64 3.18 9.71
N ILE A 266 -6.88 2.75 9.92
CA ILE A 266 -8.03 3.64 10.15
C ILE A 266 -7.83 4.48 11.43
N GLN A 267 -7.35 3.87 12.53
CA GLN A 267 -7.06 4.58 13.78
C GLN A 267 -5.93 5.61 13.62
N ASN A 268 -4.85 5.24 12.92
CA ASN A 268 -3.75 6.16 12.62
C ASN A 268 -4.21 7.30 11.72
N GLN A 269 -5.08 7.03 10.75
CA GLN A 269 -5.67 8.07 9.91
C GLN A 269 -6.54 9.03 10.74
N ALA A 270 -7.34 8.51 11.67
CA ALA A 270 -8.16 9.33 12.57
C ALA A 270 -7.29 10.23 13.46
N LEU A 271 -6.21 9.69 14.05
CA LEU A 271 -5.25 10.45 14.83
C LEU A 271 -4.54 11.52 13.97
N GLN A 272 -4.14 11.18 12.75
CA GLN A 272 -3.51 12.13 11.84
C GLN A 272 -4.45 13.28 11.46
N ASN A 273 -5.73 12.98 11.24
CA ASN A 273 -6.76 13.99 11.00
C ASN A 273 -6.93 14.92 12.22
N GLN A 274 -6.92 14.36 13.43
CA GLN A 274 -6.99 15.14 14.67
C GLN A 274 -5.77 16.06 14.83
N VAL A 275 -4.56 15.55 14.55
CA VAL A 275 -3.32 16.36 14.54
C VAL A 275 -3.40 17.50 13.53
N ASN A 276 -3.94 17.24 12.35
CA ASN A 276 -4.12 18.27 11.31
C ASN A 276 -5.11 19.36 11.75
N GLN A 277 -6.21 18.99 12.40
CA GLN A 277 -7.16 19.95 12.97
C GLN A 277 -6.50 20.84 14.03
N MET A 278 -5.78 20.24 14.98
CA MET A 278 -5.05 21.02 16.00
C MET A 278 -4.01 21.97 15.38
N ASN A 279 -3.30 21.55 14.34
CA ASN A 279 -2.34 22.42 13.65
C ASN A 279 -3.02 23.63 13.00
N GLN A 280 -4.21 23.46 12.40
CA GLN A 280 -4.98 24.57 11.86
C GLN A 280 -5.44 25.54 12.96
N GLU A 281 -5.85 25.03 14.11
CA GLU A 281 -6.26 25.83 15.25
C GLU A 281 -5.08 26.62 15.86
N ILE A 282 -3.90 26.01 15.98
CA ILE A 282 -2.67 26.70 16.40
C ILE A 282 -2.33 27.85 15.45
N ILE A 283 -2.39 27.64 14.13
CA ILE A 283 -2.13 28.69 13.13
C ILE A 283 -3.13 29.84 13.30
N ARG A 284 -4.40 29.52 13.51
CA ARG A 284 -5.45 30.52 13.72
C ARG A 284 -5.21 31.33 15.00
N LEU A 285 -4.88 30.68 16.11
CA LEU A 285 -4.60 31.33 17.38
C LEU A 285 -3.32 32.20 17.31
N GLN A 286 -2.30 31.75 16.58
CA GLN A 286 -1.08 32.54 16.33
C GLN A 286 -1.41 33.82 15.55
N ALA A 287 -2.23 33.74 14.49
CA ALA A 287 -2.66 34.91 13.74
C ALA A 287 -3.42 35.91 14.61
N GLN A 288 -4.33 35.44 15.47
CA GLN A 288 -5.06 36.29 16.42
C GLN A 288 -4.13 36.95 17.45
N LEU A 289 -3.12 36.21 17.93
CA LEU A 289 -2.12 36.75 18.86
C LEU A 289 -1.30 37.86 18.22
N ASP A 290 -0.88 37.69 16.97
CA ASP A 290 -0.09 38.68 16.24
C ASP A 290 -0.90 39.94 15.93
N GLU A 291 -2.18 39.80 15.57
CA GLU A 291 -3.10 40.92 15.37
C GLU A 291 -3.29 41.72 16.68
N SER A 292 -3.51 41.02 17.80
CA SER A 292 -3.62 41.64 19.13
C SER A 292 -2.33 42.31 19.58
N ARG A 293 -1.16 41.73 19.30
CA ARG A 293 0.15 42.36 19.55
C ARG A 293 0.31 43.64 18.74
N GLN A 294 -0.06 43.62 17.47
CA GLN A 294 0.03 44.80 16.62
C GLN A 294 -0.88 45.93 17.14
N ASP A 295 -2.09 45.60 17.59
CA ASP A 295 -3.00 46.56 18.22
C ASP A 295 -2.40 47.14 19.53
N ASN A 296 -1.81 46.31 20.37
CA ASN A 296 -1.11 46.74 21.58
C ASN A 296 0.10 47.65 21.29
N THR A 297 0.85 47.39 20.22
CA THR A 297 1.97 48.29 19.83
C THR A 297 1.46 49.66 19.38
N LYS A 298 0.35 49.72 18.63
CA LYS A 298 -0.29 50.99 18.24
C LYS A 298 -0.77 51.77 19.47
N LYS A 299 -1.44 51.07 20.41
CA LYS A 299 -1.89 51.65 21.69
C LYS A 299 -0.71 52.17 22.52
N ALA A 300 0.40 51.44 22.60
CA ALA A 300 1.60 51.86 23.32
C ALA A 300 2.25 53.12 22.71
N ALA A 301 2.31 53.21 21.37
CA ALA A 301 2.78 54.41 20.67
C ALA A 301 1.90 55.63 20.98
N MET A 302 0.58 55.46 20.93
CA MET A 302 -0.40 56.51 21.28
C MET A 302 -0.26 56.96 22.74
N ILE A 303 -0.02 56.05 23.68
CA ILE A 303 0.27 56.38 25.09
C ILE A 303 1.56 57.19 25.21
N SER A 304 2.60 56.89 24.43
CA SER A 304 3.86 57.63 24.43
C SER A 304 3.69 59.06 23.92
N GLU A 305 2.95 59.25 22.82
CA GLU A 305 2.62 60.58 22.29
C GLU A 305 1.78 61.40 23.27
N LEU A 306 0.79 60.78 23.91
CA LEU A 306 -0.04 61.43 24.92
C LEU A 306 0.76 61.81 26.17
N ARG A 307 1.72 60.98 26.62
CA ARG A 307 2.62 61.34 27.73
C ARG A 307 3.50 62.54 27.39
N ALA A 308 4.00 62.62 26.16
CA ALA A 308 4.74 63.79 25.69
C ALA A 308 3.85 65.06 25.74
N GLY A 309 2.61 64.97 25.24
CA GLY A 309 1.65 66.06 25.32
C GLY A 309 1.20 66.45 26.74
N ILE A 310 1.13 65.49 27.68
CA ILE A 310 0.84 65.79 29.10
C ILE A 310 2.00 66.51 29.78
N ASN A 311 3.26 66.13 29.48
CA ASN A 311 4.42 66.85 29.99
C ASN A 311 4.43 68.31 29.51
N ASP A 312 4.01 68.57 28.27
CA ASP A 312 3.81 69.92 27.74
C ASP A 312 2.60 70.66 28.37
N ALA A 313 1.58 69.92 28.82
CA ALA A 313 0.35 70.45 29.39
C ALA A 313 0.36 70.61 30.92
N THR A 314 1.51 70.48 31.58
CA THR A 314 1.68 70.59 33.05
C THR A 314 1.29 71.95 33.66
N ASN A 315 0.66 72.86 32.91
CA ASN A 315 0.24 74.17 33.41
C ASN A 315 -1.25 74.36 33.75
N HIS A 316 -2.20 73.41 33.55
CA HIS A 316 -3.58 73.61 34.08
C HIS A 316 -4.40 72.33 34.38
N PRO A 317 -5.41 72.41 35.30
CA PRO A 317 -6.03 71.25 35.94
C PRO A 317 -7.28 70.75 35.22
N HIS A 318 -7.32 69.47 34.79
CA HIS A 318 -8.55 68.87 34.25
C HIS A 318 -8.78 67.41 34.72
N GLY A 319 -9.71 67.23 35.66
CA GLY A 319 -10.09 65.92 36.23
C GLY A 319 -10.91 65.00 35.31
N THR A 320 -11.50 65.52 34.23
CA THR A 320 -12.22 64.71 33.22
C THR A 320 -11.29 63.86 32.36
N ALA A 321 -10.12 64.39 31.98
CA ALA A 321 -9.10 63.64 31.26
C ALA A 321 -8.57 62.48 32.11
N VAL A 322 -8.30 62.74 33.40
CA VAL A 322 -7.80 61.72 34.35
C VAL A 322 -8.78 60.55 34.53
N ASN A 323 -10.09 60.82 34.52
CA ASN A 323 -11.10 59.74 34.60
C ASN A 323 -11.23 58.93 33.31
N ALA A 324 -11.13 59.58 32.14
CA ALA A 324 -11.04 58.86 30.86
C ALA A 324 -9.78 57.97 30.80
N PHE A 325 -8.65 58.46 31.32
CA PHE A 325 -7.40 57.69 31.44
C PHE A 325 -7.55 56.46 32.36
N LYS A 326 -8.24 56.60 33.51
CA LYS A 326 -8.50 55.47 34.40
C LYS A 326 -9.38 54.40 33.75
N GLN A 327 -10.38 54.81 32.96
CA GLN A 327 -11.21 53.85 32.21
C GLN A 327 -10.42 53.11 31.13
N GLU A 328 -9.56 53.81 30.40
CA GLU A 328 -8.73 53.17 29.36
C GLU A 328 -7.68 52.23 29.94
N ILE A 329 -7.05 52.59 31.07
CA ILE A 329 -6.13 51.70 31.80
C ILE A 329 -6.84 50.42 32.29
N ASN A 330 -8.09 50.54 32.78
CA ASN A 330 -8.86 49.38 33.20
C ASN A 330 -9.26 48.48 32.01
N ARG A 331 -9.52 49.07 30.85
CA ARG A 331 -9.82 48.33 29.62
C ARG A 331 -8.59 47.56 29.13
N LEU A 332 -7.41 48.19 29.15
CA LEU A 332 -6.14 47.56 28.80
C LEU A 332 -5.76 46.41 29.74
N HIS A 333 -6.02 46.54 31.06
CA HIS A 333 -5.83 45.42 31.98
C HIS A 333 -6.71 44.22 31.63
N LYS A 334 -7.98 44.47 31.27
CA LYS A 334 -8.91 43.40 30.88
C LYS A 334 -8.48 42.70 29.58
N ASP A 335 -7.97 43.46 28.62
CA ASP A 335 -7.42 42.91 27.37
C ASP A 335 -6.14 42.08 27.64
N ALA A 336 -5.28 42.53 28.56
CA ALA A 336 -4.08 41.80 28.99
C ALA A 336 -4.42 40.49 29.73
N ASP A 337 -5.45 40.49 30.57
CA ASP A 337 -5.94 39.28 31.25
C ASP A 337 -6.50 38.26 30.25
N GLY A 338 -7.23 38.72 29.22
CA GLY A 338 -7.70 37.87 28.12
C GLY A 338 -6.54 37.26 27.31
N MET A 339 -5.48 38.03 27.09
CA MET A 339 -4.26 37.55 26.42
C MET A 339 -3.51 36.52 27.27
N ALA A 340 -3.47 36.70 28.60
CA ALA A 340 -2.87 35.73 29.51
C ALA A 340 -3.62 34.38 29.52
N GLN A 341 -4.95 34.41 29.43
CA GLN A 341 -5.77 33.19 29.29
C GLN A 341 -5.49 32.46 27.97
N LEU A 342 -5.39 33.19 26.86
CA LEU A 342 -5.06 32.59 25.56
C LEU A 342 -3.67 31.93 25.54
N ILE A 343 -2.68 32.56 26.19
CA ILE A 343 -1.33 31.99 26.34
C ILE A 343 -1.35 30.71 27.19
N HIS A 344 -2.20 30.66 28.21
CA HIS A 344 -2.34 29.45 29.04
C HIS A 344 -2.96 28.30 28.23
N GLN A 345 -4.04 28.58 27.50
CA GLN A 345 -4.71 27.62 26.61
C GLN A 345 -3.72 27.04 25.57
N LEU A 346 -2.95 27.91 24.90
CA LEU A 346 -1.93 27.50 23.92
C LEU A 346 -0.83 26.61 24.52
N LYS A 347 -0.47 26.82 25.79
CA LYS A 347 0.50 25.95 26.47
C LYS A 347 -0.09 24.58 26.78
N ASP A 348 -1.34 24.53 27.22
CA ASP A 348 -2.04 23.28 27.54
C ASP A 348 -2.22 22.43 26.27
N ASP A 349 -2.67 23.03 25.16
CA ASP A 349 -2.82 22.36 23.86
C ASP A 349 -1.47 21.86 23.31
N ALA A 350 -0.38 22.60 23.53
CA ALA A 350 0.96 22.19 23.12
C ALA A 350 1.49 20.99 23.94
N VAL A 351 1.14 20.90 25.22
CA VAL A 351 1.47 19.75 26.08
C VAL A 351 0.71 18.52 25.61
N GLU A 352 -0.58 18.64 25.33
CA GLU A 352 -1.40 17.53 24.84
C GLU A 352 -0.93 17.02 23.47
N LYS A 353 -0.56 17.92 22.55
CA LYS A 353 0.10 17.58 21.28
C LYS A 353 1.40 16.79 21.49
N ASN A 354 2.25 17.20 22.43
CA ASN A 354 3.51 16.50 22.70
C ASN A 354 3.29 15.11 23.31
N ILE A 355 2.27 14.93 24.15
CA ILE A 355 1.88 13.61 24.69
C ILE A 355 1.38 12.70 23.57
N LEU A 356 0.56 13.20 22.65
CA LEU A 356 0.08 12.43 21.50
C LEU A 356 1.22 12.06 20.55
N LEU A 357 2.16 12.98 20.27
CA LEU A 357 3.35 12.70 19.46
C LEU A 357 4.27 11.66 20.13
N ALA A 358 4.44 11.72 21.45
CA ALA A 358 5.20 10.72 22.19
C ALA A 358 4.53 9.34 22.11
N LYS A 359 3.21 9.26 22.28
CA LYS A 359 2.44 8.02 22.10
C LYS A 359 2.58 7.46 20.68
N LEU A 360 2.54 8.32 19.66
CA LEU A 360 2.72 7.92 18.25
C LEU A 360 4.13 7.37 17.98
N ARG A 361 5.15 7.98 18.61
CA ARG A 361 6.55 7.57 18.50
C ARG A 361 6.82 6.25 19.24
N ASP A 362 6.23 6.07 20.41
CA ASP A 362 6.39 4.86 21.21
C ASP A 362 5.66 3.67 20.59
N THR A 363 4.45 3.86 20.05
CA THR A 363 3.73 2.82 19.30
C THR A 363 4.42 2.50 17.98
N GLY A 364 4.94 3.51 17.28
CA GLY A 364 5.75 3.33 16.07
C GLY A 364 7.01 2.50 16.34
N SER A 365 7.83 2.89 17.34
CA SER A 365 9.09 2.17 17.61
C SER A 365 8.89 0.77 18.20
N ALA A 366 7.82 0.54 18.96
CA ALA A 366 7.49 -0.80 19.46
C ALA A 366 7.06 -1.72 18.31
N LYS A 367 6.27 -1.21 17.36
CA LYS A 367 5.84 -1.98 16.19
C LYS A 367 6.96 -2.15 15.17
N ASP A 368 7.83 -1.18 14.97
CA ASP A 368 9.01 -1.33 14.11
C ASP A 368 9.94 -2.42 14.67
N ARG A 369 10.14 -2.48 16.00
CA ARG A 369 10.89 -3.58 16.64
C ARG A 369 10.19 -4.93 16.43
N GLU A 370 8.89 -5.00 16.65
CA GLU A 370 8.12 -6.24 16.45
C GLU A 370 8.16 -6.71 14.98
N ILE A 371 8.05 -5.78 14.03
CA ILE A 371 8.19 -6.03 12.60
C ILE A 371 9.61 -6.49 12.26
N ASP A 372 10.65 -5.88 12.83
CA ASP A 372 12.04 -6.31 12.61
C ASP A 372 12.33 -7.68 13.23
N THR A 373 11.69 -8.00 14.37
CA THR A 373 11.80 -9.35 14.97
C THR A 373 11.12 -10.38 14.06
N LEU A 374 9.91 -10.08 13.58
CA LEU A 374 9.18 -10.93 12.65
C LEU A 374 9.90 -11.08 11.30
N ARG A 375 10.54 -10.03 10.79
CA ARG A 375 11.35 -10.08 9.57
C ARG A 375 12.58 -10.97 9.74
N SER A 376 13.25 -10.89 10.89
CA SER A 376 14.38 -11.77 11.23
C SER A 376 13.93 -13.24 11.29
N ASP A 377 12.77 -13.50 11.88
CA ASP A 377 12.22 -14.86 11.97
C ASP A 377 11.80 -15.40 10.59
N ILE A 378 11.20 -14.56 9.74
CA ILE A 378 10.87 -14.88 8.35
C ILE A 378 12.13 -15.22 7.57
N LEU A 379 13.19 -14.40 7.68
CA LEU A 379 14.46 -14.66 6.99
C LEU A 379 15.07 -16.01 7.41
N GLY A 380 15.01 -16.35 8.70
CA GLY A 380 15.46 -17.64 9.23
C GLY A 380 14.63 -18.83 8.73
N LEU A 381 13.34 -18.64 8.49
CA LEU A 381 12.45 -19.66 7.92
C LEU A 381 12.65 -19.81 6.41
N GLU A 382 12.85 -18.71 5.69
CA GLU A 382 13.17 -18.71 4.26
C GLU A 382 14.50 -19.41 3.99
N GLN A 383 15.50 -19.21 4.84
CA GLN A 383 16.78 -19.90 4.70
C GLN A 383 16.68 -21.41 4.98
N LYS A 384 15.83 -21.81 5.95
CA LYS A 384 15.51 -23.23 6.18
C LYS A 384 14.74 -23.84 5.02
N LEU A 385 13.81 -23.08 4.42
CA LEU A 385 13.04 -23.48 3.27
C LEU A 385 13.92 -23.60 2.02
N ASP A 386 14.87 -22.68 1.81
CA ASP A 386 15.79 -22.75 0.69
C ASP A 386 16.78 -23.92 0.85
N ASN A 387 17.26 -24.19 2.07
CA ASN A 387 18.04 -25.39 2.36
C ASN A 387 17.23 -26.66 2.12
N ALA A 388 15.96 -26.69 2.52
CA ALA A 388 15.06 -27.82 2.25
C ALA A 388 14.79 -27.98 0.74
N ASN A 389 14.60 -26.89 0.01
CA ASN A 389 14.37 -26.88 -1.44
C ASN A 389 15.62 -27.26 -2.24
N GLN A 390 16.80 -26.83 -1.80
CA GLN A 390 18.08 -27.29 -2.36
C GLN A 390 18.25 -28.79 -2.10
N THR A 391 17.84 -29.27 -0.92
CA THR A 391 17.84 -30.71 -0.60
C THR A 391 16.84 -31.46 -1.49
N ILE A 392 15.63 -30.94 -1.70
CA ILE A 392 14.61 -31.52 -2.59
C ILE A 392 15.04 -31.49 -4.05
N ARG A 393 15.70 -30.43 -4.51
CA ARG A 393 16.28 -30.36 -5.87
C ARG A 393 17.37 -31.40 -6.06
N ARG A 394 18.21 -31.64 -5.04
CA ARG A 394 19.20 -32.73 -5.02
C ARG A 394 18.59 -34.13 -4.87
N LEU A 395 17.34 -34.25 -4.45
CA LEU A 395 16.59 -35.51 -4.41
C LEU A 395 15.80 -35.77 -5.71
N ARG A 396 15.64 -34.74 -6.56
CA ARG A 396 14.91 -34.77 -7.85
C ARG A 396 15.85 -34.92 -9.05
N ALA A 397 17.09 -34.45 -8.93
CA ALA A 397 18.23 -34.84 -9.75
C ALA A 397 18.93 -36.05 -9.13
#